data_AF-A0A8T4LQG5-F1
#
_entry.id   AF-A0A8T4LQG5-F1
#
_cell.length_a   1.000
_cell.length_b   1.000
_cell.length_c   1.000
_cell.angle_alpha   90.00
_cell.angle_beta   90.00
_cell.angle_gamma   90.00
#
_symmetry.space_group_name_H-M   'P 1'
#
loop_
_entity.id
_entity.type
_entity.pdbx_description
1 polymer ?
#
loop_
_entity_poly.entity_id
_entity_poly.type
_entity_poly.pdbx_seq_one_letter_code
_entity_poly.pdbx_strand_id
1 'polypeptide(L)'
;MIKAANKDPLESLFVIGDEVNRELLRDILEQYVRLDERGNIYPLSSFYEQANKNKIIIVLLARKALALRIGTSEAISPTELHRYIEIPGGSLNPTLRWLAENGIADDDGSKYRIWPQAVQRCSELLKRKEENGIAGRNESEKNISMSIGEALKDIIRQGGLDEGKTHREIYEMIARRRPKTTINASYNVIMSFVKED
;
A
#
# COMPACT_ATOMS: atom_id res chain seq x y z
N MET A 1 3.33 27.25 -51.93
CA MET A 1 3.09 27.91 -50.62
C MET A 1 1.82 27.32 -50.03
N ILE A 2 1.93 26.42 -49.05
CA ILE A 2 0.76 25.92 -48.32
C ILE A 2 0.63 26.77 -47.06
N LYS A 3 -0.54 27.42 -46.93
CA LYS A 3 -0.98 28.27 -45.81
C LYS A 3 -0.69 27.57 -44.48
N ALA A 4 0.11 28.19 -43.61
CA ALA A 4 0.20 27.78 -42.22
C ALA A 4 -1.20 27.93 -41.60
N ALA A 5 -1.82 26.81 -41.25
CA ALA A 5 -3.06 26.83 -40.49
C ALA A 5 -2.76 27.54 -39.16
N ASN A 6 -3.46 28.65 -38.91
CA ASN A 6 -3.45 29.37 -37.66
C ASN A 6 -4.13 28.48 -36.60
N LYS A 7 -3.43 27.43 -36.14
CA LYS A 7 -3.84 26.67 -34.96
C LYS A 7 -3.73 27.62 -33.77
N ASP A 8 -4.81 27.77 -33.03
CA ASP A 8 -4.81 28.52 -31.77
C ASP A 8 -3.65 27.98 -30.91
N PRO A 9 -2.70 28.82 -30.46
CA PRO A 9 -1.57 28.36 -29.67
C PRO A 9 -1.99 27.59 -28.41
N LEU A 10 -3.19 27.86 -27.89
CA LEU A 10 -3.76 27.15 -26.75
C LEU A 10 -4.25 25.74 -27.10
N GLU A 11 -4.51 25.39 -28.37
CA GLU A 11 -4.92 24.03 -28.77
C GLU A 11 -3.91 22.97 -28.29
N SER A 12 -2.63 23.29 -28.27
CA SER A 12 -1.58 22.41 -27.76
C SER A 12 -1.62 22.17 -26.25
N LEU A 13 -2.39 22.98 -25.49
CA LEU A 13 -2.56 22.84 -24.05
C LEU A 13 -3.75 21.94 -23.68
N PHE A 14 -4.62 21.60 -24.63
CA PHE A 14 -5.76 20.71 -24.36
C PHE A 14 -5.31 19.26 -24.42
N VAL A 15 -5.46 18.57 -23.28
CA VAL A 15 -5.27 17.13 -23.15
C VAL A 15 -6.61 16.48 -22.83
N ILE A 16 -6.76 15.19 -23.14
CA ILE A 16 -7.93 14.44 -22.67
C ILE A 16 -7.77 14.33 -21.14
N GLY A 17 -8.67 14.95 -20.38
CA GLY A 17 -8.50 15.15 -18.93
C GLY A 17 -8.44 13.86 -18.10
N ASP A 18 -8.79 12.72 -18.67
CA ASP A 18 -8.72 11.40 -18.05
C ASP A 18 -7.50 10.58 -18.49
N GLU A 19 -6.63 11.13 -19.34
CA GLU A 19 -5.46 10.44 -19.84
C GLU A 19 -4.44 10.21 -18.73
N VAL A 20 -4.05 8.95 -18.54
CA VAL A 20 -3.05 8.52 -17.57
C VAL A 20 -1.78 8.11 -18.29
N ASN A 21 -0.63 8.66 -17.88
CA ASN A 21 0.67 8.18 -18.32
C ASN A 21 0.89 6.75 -17.79
N ARG A 22 0.70 5.74 -18.66
CA ARG A 22 0.71 4.33 -18.30
C ARG A 22 2.11 3.82 -18.02
N GLU A 23 3.10 4.33 -18.74
CA GLU A 23 4.51 4.01 -18.59
C GLU A 23 4.99 4.43 -17.20
N LEU A 24 4.69 5.67 -16.80
CA LEU A 24 5.01 6.16 -15.47
C LEU A 24 4.30 5.36 -14.37
N LEU A 25 3.02 5.02 -14.57
CA LEU A 25 2.28 4.21 -13.61
C LEU A 25 2.92 2.83 -13.42
N ARG A 26 3.35 2.18 -14.51
CA ARG A 26 4.10 0.92 -14.46
C ARG A 26 5.41 1.09 -13.70
N ASP A 27 6.22 2.08 -14.05
CA ASP A 27 7.54 2.29 -13.47
C ASP A 27 7.49 2.57 -11.96
N ILE A 28 6.42 3.23 -11.49
CA ILE A 28 6.18 3.39 -10.05
C ILE A 28 5.83 2.03 -9.41
N LEU A 29 4.89 1.29 -10.00
CA LEU A 29 4.29 0.13 -9.34
C LEU A 29 5.16 -1.13 -9.40
N GLU A 30 5.98 -1.30 -10.44
CA GLU A 30 6.76 -2.53 -10.67
C GLU A 30 7.71 -2.86 -9.53
N GLN A 31 8.10 -1.84 -8.75
CA GLN A 31 8.99 -2.02 -7.61
C GLN A 31 8.24 -2.51 -6.37
N TYR A 32 6.93 -2.24 -6.24
CA TYR A 32 6.19 -2.41 -5.00
C TYR A 32 5.11 -3.49 -5.03
N VAL A 33 4.50 -3.76 -6.19
CA VAL A 33 3.36 -4.68 -6.27
C VAL A 33 3.40 -5.52 -7.56
N ARG A 34 2.69 -6.66 -7.52
CA ARG A 34 2.25 -7.40 -8.70
C ARG A 34 0.72 -7.39 -8.73
N LEU A 35 0.15 -7.43 -9.94
CA LEU A 35 -1.28 -7.39 -10.18
C LEU A 35 -1.65 -8.63 -10.99
N ASP A 36 -2.82 -9.22 -10.73
CA ASP A 36 -3.37 -10.29 -11.57
C ASP A 36 -4.60 -9.84 -12.36
N GLU A 37 -5.01 -10.70 -13.30
CA GLU A 37 -6.20 -10.49 -14.15
C GLU A 37 -7.52 -10.60 -13.37
N ARG A 38 -7.49 -11.01 -12.09
CA ARG A 38 -8.67 -11.06 -11.21
C ARG A 38 -8.85 -9.78 -10.39
N GLY A 39 -7.93 -8.83 -10.49
CA GLY A 39 -7.96 -7.58 -9.74
C GLY A 39 -7.33 -7.66 -8.35
N ASN A 40 -6.54 -8.70 -8.08
CA ASN A 40 -5.80 -8.84 -6.84
C ASN A 40 -4.49 -8.03 -6.90
N ILE A 41 -4.11 -7.49 -5.75
CA ILE A 41 -2.85 -6.77 -5.55
C ILE A 41 -1.97 -7.62 -4.63
N TYR A 42 -0.77 -7.93 -5.08
CA TYR A 42 0.24 -8.71 -4.36
C TYR A 42 1.41 -7.79 -3.99
N PRO A 43 1.49 -7.32 -2.74
CA PRO A 43 2.58 -6.47 -2.30
C PRO A 43 3.93 -7.21 -2.26
N LEU A 44 5.00 -6.51 -2.63
CA LEU A 44 6.39 -6.98 -2.56
C LEU A 44 7.08 -6.49 -1.28
N SER A 45 8.27 -7.00 -0.97
CA SER A 45 9.02 -6.62 0.24
C SER A 45 9.24 -5.11 0.37
N SER A 46 9.64 -4.45 -0.72
CA SER A 46 9.83 -3.01 -0.84
C SER A 46 8.60 -2.17 -0.48
N PHE A 47 7.39 -2.71 -0.67
CA PHE A 47 6.14 -2.07 -0.25
C PHE A 47 6.03 -2.02 1.27
N TYR A 48 6.39 -3.10 1.96
CA TYR A 48 6.31 -3.16 3.41
C TYR A 48 7.31 -2.23 4.10
N GLU A 49 8.42 -1.92 3.44
CA GLU A 49 9.42 -0.92 3.86
C GLU A 49 8.95 0.54 3.66
N GLN A 50 7.85 0.75 2.94
CA GLN A 50 7.29 2.07 2.74
C GLN A 50 6.62 2.63 3.99
N ALA A 51 6.62 3.96 4.11
CA ALA A 51 5.87 4.64 5.16
C ALA A 51 4.38 4.50 4.86
N ASN A 52 3.54 4.60 5.89
CA ASN A 52 2.09 4.43 5.78
C ASN A 52 1.47 5.25 4.65
N LYS A 53 1.88 6.52 4.52
CA LYS A 53 1.44 7.41 3.43
C LYS A 53 1.77 6.85 2.05
N ASN A 54 2.98 6.36 1.86
CA ASN A 54 3.46 5.82 0.58
C ASN A 54 2.73 4.52 0.24
N LYS A 55 2.49 3.65 1.23
CA LYS A 55 1.68 2.43 1.05
C LYS A 55 0.28 2.74 0.53
N ILE A 56 -0.37 3.75 1.11
CA ILE A 56 -1.70 4.21 0.68
C ILE A 56 -1.67 4.67 -0.78
N ILE A 57 -0.70 5.53 -1.13
CA ILE A 57 -0.52 6.01 -2.51
C ILE A 57 -0.33 4.83 -3.47
N ILE A 58 0.54 3.87 -3.14
CA ILE A 58 0.82 2.70 -3.98
C ILE A 58 -0.43 1.86 -4.22
N VAL A 59 -1.24 1.61 -3.19
CA VAL A 59 -2.49 0.83 -3.36
C VAL A 59 -3.50 1.58 -4.24
N LEU A 60 -3.66 2.89 -4.07
CA LEU A 60 -4.56 3.67 -4.92
C LEU A 60 -4.09 3.71 -6.39
N LEU A 61 -2.78 3.79 -6.63
CA LEU A 61 -2.19 3.68 -7.96
C LEU A 61 -2.39 2.28 -8.56
N ALA A 62 -2.25 1.21 -7.76
CA ALA A 62 -2.50 -0.16 -8.19
C ALA A 62 -3.96 -0.35 -8.61
N ARG A 63 -4.92 0.21 -7.88
CA ARG A 63 -6.34 0.21 -8.26
C ARG A 63 -6.59 0.93 -9.57
N LYS A 64 -5.93 2.07 -9.81
CA LYS A 64 -5.98 2.77 -11.11
C LYS A 64 -5.43 1.90 -12.24
N ALA A 65 -4.31 1.21 -12.04
CA ALA A 65 -3.74 0.31 -13.05
C ALA A 65 -4.70 -0.85 -13.40
N LEU A 66 -5.33 -1.46 -12.39
CA LEU A 66 -6.34 -2.50 -12.59
C LEU A 66 -7.56 -1.96 -13.36
N ALA A 67 -8.06 -0.78 -12.99
CA ALA A 67 -9.17 -0.16 -13.71
C ALA A 67 -8.85 0.09 -15.19
N LEU A 68 -7.66 0.61 -15.50
CA LEU A 68 -7.21 0.86 -16.88
C LEU A 68 -7.01 -0.43 -17.69
N ARG A 69 -6.60 -1.53 -17.04
CA ARG A 69 -6.23 -2.78 -17.71
C ARG A 69 -7.39 -3.76 -17.89
N ILE A 70 -8.22 -3.93 -16.87
CA ILE A 70 -9.29 -4.93 -16.80
C ILE A 70 -10.67 -4.33 -16.50
N GLY A 71 -10.82 -3.01 -16.42
CA GLY A 71 -12.12 -2.34 -16.29
C GLY A 71 -12.77 -2.44 -14.90
N THR A 72 -11.99 -2.77 -13.86
CA THR A 72 -12.50 -2.76 -12.47
C THR A 72 -12.71 -1.33 -11.97
N SER A 73 -13.50 -1.15 -10.90
CA SER A 73 -13.57 0.16 -10.23
C SER A 73 -12.23 0.58 -9.63
N GLU A 74 -11.74 1.79 -9.91
CA GLU A 74 -10.53 2.33 -9.27
C GLU A 74 -10.79 2.82 -7.83
N ALA A 75 -12.03 3.18 -7.51
CA ALA A 75 -12.41 3.72 -6.22
C ALA A 75 -12.34 2.62 -5.15
N ILE A 76 -11.73 2.94 -4.00
CA ILE A 76 -11.56 2.01 -2.88
C ILE A 76 -11.89 2.70 -1.56
N SER A 77 -12.63 2.01 -0.69
CA SER A 77 -12.97 2.51 0.63
C SER A 77 -11.82 2.33 1.64
N PRO A 78 -11.80 3.09 2.76
CA PRO A 78 -10.84 2.86 3.84
C PRO A 78 -10.85 1.41 4.37
N THR A 79 -12.02 0.79 4.47
CA THR A 79 -12.18 -0.60 4.91
C THR A 79 -11.55 -1.59 3.93
N GLU A 80 -11.67 -1.36 2.63
CA GLU A 80 -11.03 -2.19 1.61
C GLU A 80 -9.51 -1.97 1.57
N LEU A 81 -9.05 -0.73 1.77
CA LEU A 81 -7.64 -0.39 1.90
C LEU A 81 -6.96 -1.16 3.04
N HIS A 82 -7.65 -1.34 4.18
CA HIS A 82 -7.12 -2.13 5.31
C HIS A 82 -6.81 -3.59 4.95
N ARG A 83 -7.41 -4.16 3.90
CA ARG A 83 -7.09 -5.52 3.44
C ARG A 83 -5.71 -5.62 2.80
N TYR A 84 -5.22 -4.53 2.23
CA TYR A 84 -3.92 -4.46 1.58
C TYR A 84 -2.84 -3.87 2.48
N ILE A 85 -3.26 -3.03 3.44
CA ILE A 85 -2.33 -2.27 4.26
C ILE A 85 -2.61 -2.49 5.74
N GLU A 86 -1.61 -3.06 6.42
CA GLU A 86 -1.56 -3.23 7.86
C GLU A 86 -1.21 -1.90 8.56
N ILE A 87 -2.09 -0.92 8.41
CA ILE A 87 -1.97 0.39 9.03
C ILE A 87 -3.03 0.52 10.12
N PRO A 88 -2.70 1.01 11.34
CA PRO A 88 -3.71 1.38 12.32
C PRO A 88 -4.65 2.45 11.74
N GLY A 89 -5.97 2.24 11.85
CA GLY A 89 -6.99 3.12 11.26
C GLY A 89 -6.85 4.61 11.59
N GLY A 90 -6.21 4.95 12.71
CA GLY A 90 -5.91 6.32 13.12
C GLY A 90 -5.01 7.13 12.17
N SER A 91 -4.29 6.48 11.24
CA SER A 91 -3.44 7.18 10.26
C SER A 91 -3.92 7.08 8.80
N LEU A 92 -4.85 6.15 8.51
CA LEU A 92 -5.40 5.96 7.17
C LEU A 92 -6.29 7.14 6.75
N ASN A 93 -7.34 7.42 7.54
CA ASN A 93 -8.32 8.46 7.21
C ASN A 93 -7.72 9.88 7.12
N PRO A 94 -6.83 10.31 8.04
CA PRO A 94 -6.17 11.61 7.89
C PRO A 94 -5.31 11.71 6.63
N THR A 95 -4.66 10.61 6.23
CA THR A 95 -3.83 10.59 5.01
C THR A 95 -4.68 10.66 3.76
N LEU A 96 -5.79 9.93 3.70
CA LEU A 96 -6.73 9.98 2.57
C LEU A 96 -7.32 11.38 2.39
N ARG A 97 -7.75 12.00 3.50
CA ARG A 97 -8.22 13.39 3.49
C ARG A 97 -7.13 14.34 3.00
N TRP A 98 -5.89 14.20 3.48
CA TRP A 98 -4.77 15.02 3.01
C TRP A 98 -4.54 14.87 1.49
N LEU A 99 -4.65 13.65 0.95
CA LEU A 99 -4.52 13.42 -0.49
C LEU A 99 -5.65 14.12 -1.28
N ALA A 100 -6.88 14.10 -0.77
CA ALA A 100 -8.01 14.77 -1.39
C ALA A 100 -7.85 16.31 -1.36
N GLU A 101 -7.56 16.87 -0.19
CA GLU A 101 -7.34 18.32 0.01
C GLU A 101 -6.18 18.86 -0.84
N ASN A 102 -5.21 18.03 -1.18
CA ASN A 102 -4.07 18.39 -2.01
C ASN A 102 -4.29 18.14 -3.52
N GLY A 103 -5.49 17.74 -3.95
CA GLY A 103 -5.81 17.48 -5.36
C GLY A 103 -5.08 16.27 -5.93
N ILE A 104 -4.69 15.32 -5.08
CA ILE A 104 -4.03 14.07 -5.49
C ILE A 104 -5.05 12.95 -5.66
N ALA A 105 -5.99 12.87 -4.74
CA ALA A 105 -7.10 11.94 -4.79
C ALA A 105 -8.43 12.67 -4.98
N ASP A 106 -9.38 11.97 -5.57
CA ASP A 106 -10.80 12.31 -5.53
C ASP A 106 -11.43 11.57 -4.33
N ASP A 107 -12.34 12.24 -3.64
CA ASP A 107 -13.11 11.70 -2.51
C ASP A 107 -14.59 11.74 -2.91
N ASP A 108 -15.19 10.59 -3.17
CA ASP A 108 -16.62 10.49 -3.52
C ASP A 108 -17.55 10.53 -2.29
N GLY A 109 -16.99 10.78 -1.11
CA GLY A 109 -17.66 10.76 0.19
C GLY A 109 -17.48 9.44 0.94
N SER A 110 -17.05 8.37 0.27
CA SER A 110 -16.86 7.04 0.89
C SER A 110 -15.64 6.26 0.37
N LYS A 111 -15.19 6.60 -0.83
CA LYS A 111 -14.10 5.93 -1.53
C LYS A 111 -13.18 6.97 -2.15
N TYR A 112 -11.94 6.51 -2.34
CA TYR A 112 -10.85 7.32 -2.83
C TYR A 112 -10.30 6.73 -4.12
N ARG A 113 -9.87 7.59 -5.04
CA ARG A 113 -9.14 7.24 -6.27
C ARG A 113 -8.10 8.32 -6.57
N ILE A 114 -7.00 7.96 -7.22
CA ILE A 114 -6.02 8.96 -7.67
C ILE A 114 -6.58 9.70 -8.89
N TRP A 115 -6.38 11.01 -8.96
CA TRP A 115 -6.66 11.78 -10.18
C TRP A 115 -5.71 11.35 -11.31
N PRO A 116 -6.17 11.21 -12.56
CA PRO A 116 -5.30 10.85 -13.70
C PRO A 116 -4.03 11.71 -13.80
N GLN A 117 -4.19 13.03 -13.70
CA GLN A 117 -3.10 14.03 -13.72
C GLN A 117 -2.19 13.99 -12.49
N ALA A 118 -2.60 13.34 -11.39
CA ALA A 118 -1.83 13.29 -10.15
C ALA A 118 -0.82 12.14 -10.08
N VAL A 119 -0.75 11.25 -11.09
CA VAL A 119 0.23 10.14 -11.12
C VAL A 119 1.67 10.66 -11.05
N GLN A 120 1.98 11.75 -11.76
CA GLN A 120 3.28 12.42 -11.69
C GLN A 120 3.61 12.88 -10.26
N ARG A 121 2.67 13.57 -9.62
CA ARG A 121 2.83 14.05 -8.24
C ARG A 121 2.98 12.89 -7.24
N CYS A 122 2.34 11.76 -7.48
CA CYS A 122 2.54 10.55 -6.68
C CYS A 122 3.97 10.01 -6.82
N SER A 123 4.53 9.99 -8.04
CA SER A 123 5.94 9.61 -8.27
C SER A 123 6.88 10.46 -7.42
N GLU A 124 6.69 11.78 -7.44
CA GLU A 124 7.50 12.74 -6.68
C GLU A 124 7.39 12.52 -5.17
N LEU A 125 6.18 12.28 -4.66
CA LEU A 125 5.96 11.98 -3.24
C LEU A 125 6.65 10.69 -2.80
N LEU A 126 6.69 9.67 -3.67
CA LEU A 126 7.35 8.41 -3.38
C LEU A 126 8.88 8.55 -3.40
N LYS A 127 9.44 9.36 -4.31
CA LYS A 127 10.88 9.63 -4.43
C LYS A 127 11.46 10.44 -3.27
N ARG A 128 10.69 11.40 -2.70
CA ARG A 128 11.11 12.25 -1.56
C ARG A 128 11.51 11.49 -0.30
N LYS A 129 11.30 10.17 -0.26
CA LYS A 129 11.74 9.28 0.81
C LYS A 129 13.24 8.95 0.78
N GLU A 130 13.92 9.13 -0.36
CA GLU A 130 15.39 9.00 -0.41
C GLU A 130 16.09 10.14 0.35
N GLU A 131 15.48 11.32 0.46
CA GLU A 131 16.15 12.52 1.01
C GLU A 131 15.88 12.80 2.49
N ASN A 132 14.81 12.26 3.09
CA ASN A 132 14.44 12.53 4.50
C ASN A 132 14.51 11.30 5.42
N GLY A 133 15.25 10.27 5.02
CA GLY A 133 15.28 8.96 5.66
C GLY A 133 15.95 8.85 7.04
N ILE A 134 16.51 9.92 7.64
CA ILE A 134 17.22 9.81 8.93
C ILE A 134 17.12 11.08 9.80
N ALA A 135 15.92 11.52 10.20
CA ALA A 135 15.78 12.39 11.38
C ALA A 135 14.30 12.52 11.80
N GLY A 136 13.93 11.97 12.96
CA GLY A 136 12.80 12.54 13.71
C GLY A 136 11.66 11.61 14.13
N ARG A 137 11.67 10.30 13.87
CA ARG A 137 10.63 9.38 14.38
C ARG A 137 11.13 8.08 15.03
N ASN A 138 12.43 7.96 15.32
CA ASN A 138 13.06 6.70 15.71
C ASN A 138 13.40 6.52 17.21
N GLU A 139 12.73 7.19 18.14
CA GLU A 139 12.93 6.91 19.58
C GLU A 139 11.74 6.23 20.27
N SER A 140 10.50 6.43 19.82
CA SER A 140 9.33 5.76 20.39
C SER A 140 8.95 4.45 19.68
N GLU A 141 9.24 4.31 18.39
CA GLU A 141 8.93 3.08 17.63
C GLU A 141 10.04 2.02 17.68
N LYS A 142 11.26 2.41 18.09
CA LYS A 142 12.42 1.50 18.17
C LYS A 142 12.28 0.41 19.25
N ASN A 143 11.27 0.51 20.12
CA ASN A 143 11.06 -0.44 21.21
C ASN A 143 9.95 -1.49 20.96
N ILE A 144 9.21 -1.48 19.83
CA ILE A 144 7.99 -2.31 19.73
C ILE A 144 7.85 -3.17 18.46
N SER A 145 8.70 -3.10 17.45
CA SER A 145 8.55 -3.93 16.24
C SER A 145 9.67 -4.97 16.10
N MET A 146 9.50 -6.12 16.76
CA MET A 146 10.12 -7.36 16.28
C MET A 146 9.11 -8.02 15.35
N SER A 147 9.55 -8.39 14.14
CA SER A 147 8.67 -9.04 13.16
C SER A 147 8.19 -10.39 13.70
N ILE A 148 6.96 -10.80 13.38
CA ILE A 148 6.43 -12.13 13.75
C ILE A 148 7.36 -13.25 13.23
N GLY A 149 8.03 -13.05 12.09
CA GLY A 149 9.03 -13.99 11.58
C GLY A 149 10.28 -14.10 12.46
N GLU A 150 10.67 -13.03 13.15
CA GLU A 150 11.77 -13.06 14.13
C GLU A 150 11.32 -13.67 15.45
N ALA A 151 10.10 -13.37 15.91
CA ALA A 151 9.51 -13.99 17.10
C ALA A 151 9.32 -15.51 16.93
N LEU A 152 8.90 -15.96 15.74
CA LEU A 152 8.79 -17.38 15.41
C LEU A 152 10.17 -18.04 15.36
N LYS A 153 11.18 -17.39 14.74
CA LYS A 153 12.57 -17.89 14.74
C LYS A 153 13.12 -18.05 16.16
N ASP A 154 12.83 -17.11 17.05
CA ASP A 154 13.25 -17.21 18.46
C ASP A 154 12.54 -18.32 19.22
N ILE A 155 11.23 -18.54 18.98
CA ILE A 155 10.48 -19.64 19.59
C ILE A 155 10.99 -21.00 19.09
N ILE A 156 11.26 -21.12 17.78
CA ILE A 156 11.86 -22.33 17.18
C ILE A 156 13.25 -22.56 17.77
N ARG A 157 14.09 -21.52 17.86
CA ARG A 157 15.45 -21.59 18.43
C ARG A 157 15.46 -21.98 19.90
N GLN A 158 14.40 -21.67 20.65
CA GLN A 158 14.21 -22.06 22.05
C GLN A 158 13.53 -23.44 22.21
N GLY A 159 13.31 -24.19 21.12
CA GLY A 159 12.69 -25.52 21.15
C GLY A 159 11.19 -25.50 21.46
N GLY A 160 10.51 -24.37 21.24
CA GLY A 160 9.14 -24.14 21.71
C GLY A 160 8.02 -24.56 20.77
N LEU A 161 8.32 -24.95 19.53
CA LEU A 161 7.34 -25.45 18.55
C LEU A 161 7.68 -26.92 18.26
N ASP A 162 7.01 -27.85 18.94
CA ASP A 162 6.99 -29.27 18.54
C ASP A 162 5.87 -29.50 17.52
N GLU A 163 5.94 -30.61 16.78
CA GLU A 163 5.00 -30.97 15.70
C GLU A 163 3.56 -31.28 16.16
N GLY A 164 3.20 -31.04 17.43
CA GLY A 164 1.88 -31.36 17.99
C GLY A 164 1.05 -30.16 18.47
N LYS A 165 1.52 -28.91 18.30
CA LYS A 165 0.83 -27.73 18.86
C LYS A 165 -0.28 -27.20 17.96
N THR A 166 -1.44 -26.97 18.56
CA THR A 166 -2.62 -26.43 17.88
C THR A 166 -2.53 -24.93 17.64
N HIS A 167 -3.28 -24.43 16.64
CA HIS A 167 -3.41 -23.00 16.32
C HIS A 167 -3.61 -22.09 17.56
N ARG A 168 -4.41 -22.55 18.52
CA ARG A 168 -4.75 -21.80 19.73
C ARG A 168 -3.56 -21.67 20.68
N GLU A 169 -2.74 -22.71 20.80
CA GLU A 169 -1.59 -22.73 21.69
C GLU A 169 -0.46 -21.83 21.16
N ILE A 170 -0.23 -21.84 19.84
CA ILE A 170 0.72 -20.93 19.19
C ILE A 170 0.27 -19.47 19.39
N TYR A 171 -1.03 -19.20 19.21
CA TYR A 171 -1.60 -17.88 19.45
C TYR A 171 -1.45 -17.43 20.91
N GLU A 172 -1.74 -18.29 21.88
CA GLU A 172 -1.58 -17.99 23.31
C GLU A 172 -0.12 -17.76 23.71
N MET A 173 0.83 -18.49 23.12
CA MET A 173 2.26 -18.30 23.34
C MET A 173 2.76 -16.94 22.84
N ILE A 174 2.27 -16.50 21.68
CA ILE A 174 2.55 -15.17 21.13
C ILE A 174 1.87 -14.08 21.99
N ALA A 175 0.61 -14.30 22.37
CA ALA A 175 -0.19 -13.35 23.15
C ALA A 175 0.31 -13.12 24.58
N ARG A 176 0.91 -14.14 25.20
CA ARG A 176 1.54 -13.99 26.53
C ARG A 176 2.78 -13.12 26.51
N ARG A 177 3.44 -12.96 25.35
CA ARG A 177 4.72 -12.23 25.23
C ARG A 177 4.58 -10.79 24.73
N ARG A 178 3.47 -10.39 24.09
CA ARG A 178 3.21 -8.99 23.66
C ARG A 178 1.73 -8.59 23.71
N PRO A 179 1.42 -7.30 23.95
CA PRO A 179 0.03 -6.81 24.02
C PRO A 179 -0.72 -6.93 22.68
N LYS A 180 -2.05 -7.08 22.80
CA LYS A 180 -3.05 -7.51 21.80
C LYS A 180 -3.01 -6.84 20.42
N THR A 181 -2.37 -5.69 20.24
CA THR A 181 -2.36 -4.94 18.98
C THR A 181 -1.47 -5.56 17.89
N THR A 182 -0.42 -6.30 18.25
CA THR A 182 0.49 -6.93 17.28
C THR A 182 -0.08 -8.22 16.67
N ILE A 183 -1.05 -8.84 17.33
CA ILE A 183 -1.49 -10.20 17.01
C ILE A 183 -2.49 -10.24 15.85
N ASN A 184 -3.28 -9.17 15.65
CA ASN A 184 -4.30 -9.14 14.59
C ASN A 184 -3.73 -9.13 13.16
N ALA A 185 -2.44 -8.79 12.97
CA ALA A 185 -1.74 -8.89 11.68
C ALA A 185 -1.35 -10.35 11.31
N SER A 186 -1.56 -11.30 12.22
CA SER A 186 -0.86 -12.60 12.19
C SER A 186 -1.66 -13.75 11.58
N TYR A 187 -2.93 -13.58 11.20
CA TYR A 187 -3.79 -14.73 10.86
C TYR A 187 -3.29 -15.48 9.62
N ASN A 188 -2.93 -14.78 8.54
CA ASN A 188 -2.50 -15.41 7.29
C ASN A 188 -1.09 -16.04 7.36
N VAL A 189 -0.21 -15.52 8.22
CA VAL A 189 1.14 -16.09 8.45
C VAL A 189 1.05 -17.33 9.32
N ILE A 190 0.15 -17.37 10.30
CA ILE A 190 -0.07 -18.58 11.10
C ILE A 190 -0.62 -19.71 10.22
N MET A 191 -1.52 -19.40 9.29
CA MET A 191 -2.09 -20.40 8.36
C MET A 191 -1.06 -21.06 7.44
N SER A 192 0.10 -20.44 7.17
CA SER A 192 1.14 -21.06 6.33
C SER A 192 2.01 -22.09 7.06
N PHE A 193 1.92 -22.17 8.40
CA PHE A 193 2.73 -23.08 9.22
C PHE A 193 1.95 -24.26 9.81
N VAL A 194 0.65 -24.36 9.54
CA VAL A 194 -0.19 -25.44 10.07
C VAL A 194 -0.58 -26.39 8.95
N LYS A 195 -0.38 -27.70 9.17
CA LYS A 195 -0.94 -28.73 8.30
C LYS A 195 -2.46 -28.73 8.47
N GLU A 196 -3.18 -28.78 7.35
CA GLU A 196 -4.61 -29.06 7.35
C GLU A 196 -4.84 -30.44 7.99
N ASP A 197 -5.62 -30.48 9.07
CA ASP A 197 -6.29 -31.71 9.52
C ASP A 197 -7.53 -31.97 8.66
#